data_AF-A0A9N9P1N7-F1
#
_entry.id   AF-A0A9N9P1N7-F1
#
_cell.length_a   1.000
_cell.length_b   1.000
_cell.length_c   1.000
_cell.angle_alpha   90.00
_cell.angle_beta   90.00
_cell.angle_gamma   90.00
#
_symmetry.space_group_name_H-M   'P 1'
#
loop_
_entity.id
_entity.type
_entity.pdbx_description
1 polymer ?
#
loop_
_entity_poly.entity_id
_entity_poly.type
_entity_poly.pdbx_seq_one_letter_code
_entity_poly.pdbx_strand_id
1 'polypeptide(L)'
;QNSLTILPTGTGKTLIFLVFSILSKSLTVVFTPLKAIIKNQLHKLIKIGISATAIFAISNQPLDVQEKIFSKVAADITEVL
;
A
#
# COMPACT_ATOMS: atom_id res chain seq x y z
N GLN A 1 18.59 -5.29 -3.70
CA GLN A 1 18.51 -6.35 -4.73
C GLN A 1 17.24 -6.14 -5.53
N ASN A 2 17.29 -6.25 -6.86
CA ASN A 2 16.13 -6.03 -7.73
C ASN A 2 15.62 -7.39 -8.24
N SER A 3 14.31 -7.56 -8.33
CA SER A 3 13.69 -8.79 -8.81
C SER A 3 12.48 -8.48 -9.69
N LEU A 4 12.27 -9.29 -10.73
CA LEU A 4 11.09 -9.26 -11.58
C LEU A 4 10.35 -10.59 -11.41
N THR A 5 9.12 -10.53 -10.90
CA THR A 5 8.30 -11.73 -10.68
C THR A 5 7.09 -11.71 -11.60
N ILE A 6 6.98 -12.71 -12.47
CA ILE A 6 5.79 -12.95 -13.30
C ILE A 6 4.95 -14.00 -12.59
N LEU A 7 3.72 -13.64 -12.24
CA LEU A 7 2.77 -14.56 -11.59
C LEU A 7 1.43 -14.53 -12.35
N PRO A 8 0.70 -15.66 -12.43
CA PRO A 8 -0.66 -15.69 -12.94
C PRO A 8 -1.60 -14.79 -12.11
N THR A 9 -2.79 -14.49 -12.61
CA THR A 9 -3.84 -13.89 -11.77
C THR A 9 -4.22 -14.85 -10.64
N GLY A 10 -4.63 -14.31 -9.48
CA GLY A 10 -5.10 -15.13 -8.35
C GLY A 10 -4.01 -15.80 -7.50
N THR A 11 -2.74 -15.78 -7.91
CA THR A 11 -1.62 -16.42 -7.20
C THR A 11 -1.00 -15.60 -6.06
N GLY A 12 -1.77 -14.64 -5.50
CA GLY A 12 -1.35 -13.98 -4.27
C GLY A 12 -0.22 -12.95 -4.41
N LYS A 13 -0.09 -12.27 -5.54
CA LYS A 13 0.86 -11.14 -5.72
C LYS A 13 0.84 -10.14 -4.55
N THR A 14 -0.36 -9.79 -4.07
CA THR A 14 -0.55 -8.89 -2.91
C THR A 14 0.14 -9.43 -1.65
N LEU A 15 0.14 -10.75 -1.44
CA LEU A 15 0.74 -11.38 -0.27
C LEU A 15 2.27 -11.17 -0.25
N ILE A 16 2.92 -11.16 -1.41
CA ILE A 16 4.37 -10.97 -1.51
C ILE A 16 4.76 -9.57 -1.00
N PHE A 17 4.10 -8.52 -1.47
CA PHE A 17 4.36 -7.16 -1.01
C PHE A 17 3.97 -6.96 0.47
N LEU A 18 2.93 -7.65 0.92
CA LEU A 18 2.45 -7.61 2.31
C LEU A 18 3.46 -8.26 3.27
N VAL A 19 3.94 -9.46 2.94
CA VAL A 19 4.99 -10.13 3.72
C VAL A 19 6.27 -9.29 3.71
N PHE A 20 6.62 -8.73 2.56
CA PHE A 20 7.77 -7.82 2.45
C PHE A 20 7.63 -6.59 3.35
N SER A 21 6.43 -6.01 3.44
CA SER A 21 6.15 -4.86 4.31
C SER A 21 6.34 -5.16 5.79
N ILE A 22 5.89 -6.33 6.25
CA ILE A 22 6.06 -6.73 7.65
C ILE A 22 7.54 -6.98 7.96
N LEU A 23 8.27 -7.61 7.04
CA LEU A 23 9.65 -8.00 7.25
C LEU A 23 10.65 -6.83 7.15
N SER A 24 10.37 -5.83 6.30
CA SER A 24 11.33 -4.76 6.00
C SER A 24 11.46 -3.71 7.11
N LYS A 25 10.59 -3.71 8.13
CA LYS A 25 10.53 -2.69 9.21
C LYS A 25 10.64 -1.24 8.72
N SER A 26 10.27 -1.01 7.46
CA SER A 26 10.44 0.23 6.71
C SER A 26 9.23 0.41 5.83
N LEU A 27 8.93 1.65 5.45
CA LEU A 27 7.81 1.96 4.58
C LEU A 27 7.87 1.16 3.26
N THR A 28 6.81 0.41 2.97
CA THR A 28 6.64 -0.28 1.68
C THR A 28 5.67 0.49 0.80
N VAL A 29 6.15 0.96 -0.35
CA VAL A 29 5.33 1.72 -1.32
C VAL A 29 4.94 0.81 -2.49
N VAL A 30 3.64 0.68 -2.75
CA VAL A 30 3.11 -0.21 -3.80
C VAL A 30 2.36 0.57 -4.88
N PHE A 31 2.99 0.71 -6.04
CA PHE A 31 2.37 1.35 -7.20
C PHE A 31 1.43 0.39 -7.93
N THR A 32 0.16 0.78 -8.08
CA THR A 32 -0.87 -0.01 -8.76
C THR A 32 -1.64 0.86 -9.75
N PRO A 33 -1.91 0.40 -10.99
CA PRO A 33 -2.53 1.23 -12.02
C PRO A 33 -4.03 1.50 -11.79
N LEU A 34 -4.73 0.65 -11.01
CA LEU A 34 -6.19 0.73 -10.88
C LEU A 34 -6.65 1.00 -9.44
N LYS A 35 -7.45 2.07 -9.28
CA LYS A 35 -8.04 2.49 -7.99
C LYS A 35 -8.83 1.39 -7.28
N ALA A 36 -9.58 0.58 -8.04
CA ALA A 36 -10.35 -0.53 -7.48
C ALA A 36 -9.46 -1.60 -6.83
N ILE A 37 -8.29 -1.88 -7.41
CA ILE A 37 -7.33 -2.84 -6.87
C ILE A 37 -6.72 -2.29 -5.58
N ILE A 38 -6.29 -1.03 -5.60
CA ILE A 38 -5.74 -0.34 -4.41
C ILE A 38 -6.73 -0.40 -3.25
N LYS A 39 -7.99 -0.01 -3.46
CA LYS A 39 -9.03 -0.04 -2.42
C LYS A 39 -9.25 -1.46 -1.85
N ASN A 40 -9.27 -2.46 -2.70
CA ASN A 40 -9.43 -3.86 -2.28
C ASN A 40 -8.24 -4.35 -1.44
N GLN A 41 -7.01 -3.98 -1.84
CA GLN A 41 -5.80 -4.31 -1.10
C GLN A 41 -5.75 -3.60 0.25
N LEU A 42 -6.04 -2.29 0.27
CA LEU A 42 -6.10 -1.47 1.46
C LEU A 42 -7.09 -2.03 2.50
N HIS A 43 -8.30 -2.38 2.07
CA HIS A 43 -9.30 -2.97 2.95
C HIS A 43 -8.84 -4.33 3.53
N LYS A 44 -8.15 -5.15 2.73
CA LYS A 44 -7.60 -6.43 3.21
C LYS A 44 -6.50 -6.23 4.26
N LEU A 45 -5.60 -5.26 4.05
CA LEU A 45 -4.51 -4.92 4.97
C LEU A 45 -5.07 -4.43 6.32
N ILE A 46 -5.99 -3.47 6.28
CA ILE A 46 -6.62 -2.94 7.49
C ILE A 46 -7.39 -4.05 8.23
N LYS A 47 -8.08 -4.94 7.52
CA LYS A 47 -8.82 -6.06 8.12
C LYS A 47 -7.93 -7.03 8.90
N ILE A 48 -6.67 -7.19 8.50
CA ILE A 48 -5.70 -8.05 9.20
C ILE A 48 -4.83 -7.28 10.22
N GLY A 49 -5.15 -6.00 10.48
CA GLY A 49 -4.46 -5.18 11.48
C GLY A 49 -3.21 -4.46 10.98
N ILE A 50 -2.92 -4.49 9.67
CA ILE A 50 -1.79 -3.76 9.09
C ILE A 50 -2.17 -2.31 8.82
N SER A 51 -1.36 -1.39 9.33
CA SER A 51 -1.54 0.04 9.08
C SER A 51 -1.17 0.37 7.64
N ALA A 52 -2.19 0.60 6.81
CA ALA A 52 -2.03 0.88 5.39
C ALA A 52 -2.80 2.15 5.00
N THR A 53 -2.28 2.86 4.01
CA THR A 53 -2.93 4.03 3.41
C THR A 53 -2.76 4.03 1.89
N ALA A 54 -3.34 5.00 1.19
CA ALA A 54 -3.23 5.09 -0.27
C ALA A 54 -3.34 6.54 -0.77
N ILE A 55 -2.47 6.90 -1.72
CA ILE A 55 -2.52 8.15 -2.46
C ILE A 55 -2.92 7.87 -3.90
N PHE A 56 -3.80 8.69 -4.47
CA PHE A 56 -4.27 8.54 -5.84
C PHE A 56 -3.87 9.74 -6.70
N ALA A 57 -3.00 9.52 -7.69
CA ALA A 57 -2.46 10.56 -8.56
C ALA A 57 -3.52 11.32 -9.37
N ILE A 58 -4.55 10.63 -9.86
CA ILE A 58 -5.66 11.24 -10.64
C ILE A 58 -6.94 11.08 -9.83
N SER A 59 -7.14 11.95 -8.84
CA SER A 59 -8.36 11.88 -8.03
C SER A 59 -8.73 13.23 -7.43
N ASN A 60 -10.04 13.43 -7.22
CA ASN A 60 -10.58 14.43 -6.28
C ASN A 60 -10.30 14.04 -4.82
N GLN A 61 -9.18 13.39 -4.51
CA GLN A 61 -8.77 13.20 -3.12
C GLN A 61 -8.40 14.58 -2.58
N PRO A 62 -9.13 15.08 -1.57
CA PRO A 62 -8.87 16.40 -1.02
C PRO A 62 -7.43 16.53 -0.52
N LEU A 63 -6.84 17.72 -0.65
CA LEU A 63 -5.44 17.98 -0.29
C LEU A 63 -5.18 17.73 1.20
N ASP A 64 -6.13 18.07 2.06
CA ASP A 64 -6.10 17.81 3.51
C ASP A 64 -5.94 16.31 3.82
N VAL A 65 -6.55 15.43 3.02
CA VAL A 65 -6.40 13.98 3.17
C VAL A 65 -4.98 13.56 2.79
N GLN A 66 -4.41 14.11 1.72
CA GLN A 66 -3.05 13.79 1.30
C GLN A 66 -2.03 14.27 2.34
N GLU A 67 -2.16 15.49 2.85
CA GLU A 67 -1.31 16.03 3.91
C GLU A 67 -1.35 15.17 5.18
N LYS A 68 -2.55 14.72 5.57
CA LYS A 68 -2.72 13.80 6.71
C LYS A 68 -2.03 12.46 6.47
N ILE A 69 -2.07 11.93 5.25
CA ILE A 69 -1.35 10.71 4.88
C ILE A 69 0.16 10.92 4.99
N PHE A 70 0.70 12.00 4.41
CA PHE A 70 2.12 12.30 4.51
C PHE A 70 2.57 12.49 5.95
N SER A 71 1.75 13.13 6.79
CA SER A 71 2.02 13.29 8.22
C SER A 71 2.09 11.94 8.94
N LYS A 72 1.19 11.01 8.63
CA LYS A 72 1.20 9.65 9.20
C LYS A 72 2.40 8.81 8.73
N VAL A 73 2.82 9.01 7.48
CA VAL A 73 4.01 8.35 6.93
C VAL A 73 5.27 8.91 7.61
N ALA A 74 5.37 10.24 7.78
CA ALA A 74 6.50 10.88 8.45
C ALA A 74 6.60 10.51 9.94
N ALA A 75 5.48 10.19 10.59
CA ALA A 75 5.43 9.72 11.97
C ALA A 75 5.72 8.21 12.13
N ASP A 76 6.04 7.49 11.05
CA ASP A 76 6.29 6.04 11.04
C ASP A 76 5.11 5.19 11.54
N ILE A 77 3.90 5.71 11.40
CA ILE A 77 2.64 5.03 11.79
C ILE A 77 2.11 4.17 10.63
N THR A 78 2.61 4.39 9.41
CA THR A 78 2.13 3.72 8.19
C THR A 78 3.16 2.70 7.71
N GLU A 79 2.77 1.44 7.63
CA GLU A 79 3.63 0.36 7.16
C GLU A 79 3.57 0.22 5.62
N VAL A 80 2.38 0.42 5.04
CA VAL A 80 2.13 0.30 3.60
C VAL A 80 1.49 1.58 3.03
N LEU A 81 2.05 2.09 1.93
CA LEU A 81 1.55 3.23 1.16
C LEU A 81 1.18 2.86 -0.29
#